data_AF-A0A6I6NAH5-F1
#
_entry.id   AF-A0A6I6NAH5-F1
#
_cell.length_a   1.000
_cell.length_b   1.000
_cell.length_c   1.000
_cell.angle_alpha   90.00
_cell.angle_beta   90.00
_cell.angle_gamma   90.00
#
_symmetry.space_group_name_H-M   'P 1'
#
loop_
_entity.id
_entity.type
_entity.pdbx_description
1 polymer ?
#
loop_
_entity_poly.entity_id
_entity_poly.type
_entity_poly.pdbx_seq_one_letter_code
_entity_poly.pdbx_strand_id
1 'polypeptide(L)'
;MTNTYWTRLDSPEGALLLTADADGALTSLSVPGQKGGRGVEEGWRCDAGPFRAAGAQLAAYFAGELTVFRLPLAAHGTDFRQRVWAALDEVPYGATVTYGAIAARIGASRAAVRAVGGAIGANPLLIVRPCHRVIGANGSMTGYAGGVERKVRLLTLEGALADLEGRAVQGC
;
A
#
# COMPACT_ATOMS: atom_id res chain seq x y z
N MET A 1 -23.79 -8.87 14.10
CA MET A 1 -23.94 -7.97 12.95
C MET A 1 -22.54 -7.46 12.62
N THR A 2 -22.04 -7.74 11.42
CA THR A 2 -20.74 -7.27 10.98
C THR A 2 -20.84 -5.77 10.69
N ASN A 3 -20.21 -4.94 11.51
CA ASN A 3 -20.26 -3.48 11.40
C ASN A 3 -19.22 -2.96 10.38
N THR A 4 -19.20 -3.55 9.18
CA THR A 4 -18.27 -3.19 8.11
C THR A 4 -18.98 -2.34 7.07
N TYR A 5 -18.45 -1.16 6.80
CA TYR A 5 -18.86 -0.32 5.68
C TYR A 5 -17.98 -0.60 4.47
N TRP A 6 -18.51 -0.41 3.27
CA TRP A 6 -17.74 -0.46 2.03
C TRP A 6 -18.23 0.55 1.01
N THR A 7 -17.32 0.94 0.11
CA THR A 7 -17.64 1.73 -1.09
C THR A 7 -16.68 1.38 -2.22
N ARG A 8 -17.01 1.82 -3.44
CA ARG A 8 -16.10 1.80 -4.60
C ARG A 8 -15.81 3.21 -5.05
N LEU A 9 -14.54 3.48 -5.34
CA LEU A 9 -14.07 4.76 -5.87
C LEU A 9 -13.32 4.54 -7.17
N ASP A 10 -13.66 5.28 -8.21
CA ASP A 10 -12.90 5.25 -9.46
C ASP A 10 -11.55 5.95 -9.30
N SER A 11 -10.53 5.42 -9.96
CA SER A 11 -9.17 5.97 -9.93
C SER A 11 -8.39 5.59 -11.19
N PRO A 12 -7.22 6.20 -11.43
CA PRO A 12 -6.28 5.74 -12.46
C PRO A 12 -5.85 4.28 -12.28
N GLU A 13 -5.96 3.74 -11.06
CA GLU A 13 -5.71 2.34 -10.75
C GLU A 13 -6.97 1.45 -10.83
N GLY A 14 -8.03 1.94 -11.47
CA GLY A 14 -9.33 1.27 -11.60
C GLY A 14 -10.22 1.48 -10.37
N ALA A 15 -11.34 0.75 -10.33
CA ALA A 15 -12.32 0.84 -9.24
C ALA A 15 -11.76 0.26 -7.93
N LEU A 16 -11.35 1.14 -7.03
CA LEU A 16 -10.83 0.81 -5.71
C LEU A 16 -11.96 0.37 -4.80
N LEU A 17 -11.83 -0.80 -4.16
CA LEU A 17 -12.73 -1.23 -3.11
C LEU A 17 -12.16 -0.81 -1.76
N LEU A 18 -12.90 0.01 -1.02
CA LEU A 18 -12.53 0.45 0.32
C LEU A 18 -13.48 -0.18 1.35
N THR A 19 -12.94 -0.55 2.51
CA THR A 19 -13.71 -1.03 3.65
C THR A 19 -13.34 -0.27 4.91
N ALA A 20 -14.32 -0.05 5.80
CA ALA A 20 -14.11 0.62 7.07
C ALA A 20 -14.84 -0.12 8.20
N ASP A 21 -14.33 0.01 9.42
CA ASP A 21 -15.00 -0.49 10.61
C ASP A 21 -16.16 0.41 11.06
N ALA A 22 -16.76 0.09 12.21
CA ALA A 22 -17.89 0.82 12.80
C ALA A 22 -17.61 2.32 12.99
N ASP A 23 -16.37 2.67 13.31
CA ASP A 23 -15.91 4.01 13.65
C ASP A 23 -15.49 4.80 12.42
N GLY A 24 -15.56 4.17 11.23
CA GLY A 24 -15.18 4.76 9.96
C GLY A 24 -13.68 4.72 9.68
N ALA A 25 -12.89 3.97 10.45
CA ALA A 25 -11.47 3.78 10.18
C ALA A 25 -11.26 2.80 9.02
N LEU A 26 -10.34 3.14 8.11
CA LEU A 26 -10.09 2.36 6.90
C LEU A 26 -9.42 1.02 7.28
N THR A 27 -10.09 -0.08 6.95
CA THR A 27 -9.62 -1.45 7.23
C THR A 27 -9.01 -2.11 6.00
N SER A 28 -9.41 -1.69 4.79
CA SER A 28 -8.76 -2.08 3.55
C SER A 28 -8.96 -1.09 2.41
N LEU A 29 -8.03 -1.13 1.46
CA LEU A 29 -8.11 -0.52 0.13
C LEU A 29 -7.52 -1.53 -0.86
N SER A 30 -8.38 -2.08 -1.72
CA SER A 30 -8.01 -3.08 -2.73
C SER A 30 -8.16 -2.55 -4.15
N VAL A 31 -7.21 -2.90 -5.02
CA VAL A 31 -7.29 -2.64 -6.47
C VAL A 31 -7.92 -3.82 -7.22
N PRO A 32 -8.49 -3.63 -8.42
CA PRO A 32 -8.99 -4.72 -9.24
C PRO A 32 -7.92 -5.78 -9.53
N GLY A 33 -8.26 -7.05 -9.33
CA GLY A 33 -7.36 -8.19 -9.58
C GLY A 33 -6.25 -8.38 -8.54
N GLN A 34 -6.29 -7.67 -7.42
CA GLN A 34 -5.29 -7.82 -6.36
C GLN A 34 -5.22 -9.25 -5.83
N LYS A 35 -4.02 -9.80 -5.74
CA LYS A 35 -3.78 -11.06 -5.02
C LYS A 35 -4.11 -10.89 -3.54
N GLY A 36 -5.10 -11.63 -3.04
CA GLY A 36 -5.57 -11.52 -1.65
C GLY A 36 -6.31 -10.22 -1.34
N GLY A 37 -6.81 -9.51 -2.37
CA GLY A 37 -7.69 -8.37 -2.19
C GLY A 37 -9.04 -8.78 -1.58
N ARG A 38 -9.74 -7.84 -0.96
CA ARG A 38 -11.07 -8.11 -0.39
C ARG A 38 -12.12 -8.21 -1.48
N GLY A 39 -13.11 -9.08 -1.25
CA GLY A 39 -14.40 -9.06 -1.90
C GLY A 39 -15.45 -8.41 -1.00
N VAL A 40 -16.56 -7.96 -1.58
CA VAL A 40 -17.72 -7.56 -0.78
C VAL A 40 -18.37 -8.82 -0.23
N GLU A 41 -18.64 -8.84 1.08
CA GLU A 41 -19.27 -9.97 1.77
C GLU A 41 -20.73 -9.65 2.13
N GLU A 42 -21.52 -10.69 2.34
CA GLU A 42 -22.90 -10.56 2.81
C GLU A 42 -22.96 -9.89 4.19
N GLY A 43 -23.93 -8.99 4.36
CA GLY A 43 -24.13 -8.26 5.62
C GLY A 43 -23.25 -7.01 5.80
N TRP A 44 -22.31 -6.73 4.88
CA TRP A 44 -21.62 -5.44 4.88
C TRP A 44 -22.51 -4.32 4.33
N ARG A 45 -22.35 -3.11 4.86
CA ARG A 45 -23.16 -1.96 4.49
C ARG A 45 -22.47 -1.11 3.41
N CYS A 46 -23.12 -0.95 2.26
CA CYS A 46 -22.68 -0.02 1.23
C CYS A 46 -22.98 1.41 1.69
N ASP A 47 -21.94 2.20 1.96
CA ASP A 47 -22.06 3.59 2.40
C ASP A 47 -20.79 4.37 2.04
N ALA A 48 -20.91 5.46 1.29
CA ALA A 48 -19.78 6.32 0.94
C ALA A 48 -19.40 7.32 2.04
N GLY A 49 -20.28 7.54 3.03
CA GLY A 49 -20.13 8.52 4.10
C GLY A 49 -18.79 8.40 4.84
N PRO A 50 -18.44 7.21 5.39
CA PRO A 50 -17.17 7.00 6.09
C PRO A 50 -15.93 7.25 5.23
N PHE A 51 -16.05 7.17 3.90
CA PHE A 51 -14.92 7.22 2.97
C PHE A 51 -14.70 8.59 2.33
N ARG A 52 -15.47 9.63 2.69
CA ARG A 52 -15.34 10.96 2.06
C ARG A 52 -13.92 11.53 2.17
N ALA A 53 -13.30 11.42 3.34
CA ALA A 53 -11.93 11.87 3.56
C ALA A 53 -10.93 11.05 2.75
N ALA A 54 -11.09 9.72 2.71
CA ALA A 54 -10.24 8.83 1.93
C ALA A 54 -10.34 9.12 0.43
N GLY A 55 -11.56 9.32 -0.09
CA GLY A 55 -11.78 9.66 -1.49
C GLY A 55 -11.16 10.99 -1.89
N ALA A 56 -11.31 12.04 -1.06
CA ALA A 56 -10.67 13.33 -1.31
C ALA A 56 -9.14 13.23 -1.34
N GLN A 57 -8.54 12.52 -0.38
CA GLN A 57 -7.08 12.37 -0.32
C GLN A 57 -6.53 11.48 -1.44
N LEU A 58 -7.25 10.43 -1.84
CA LEU A 58 -6.88 9.61 -2.98
C LEU A 58 -6.93 10.41 -4.29
N ALA A 59 -7.97 11.23 -4.48
CA ALA A 59 -8.04 12.11 -5.64
C ALA A 59 -6.87 13.09 -5.70
N ALA A 60 -6.55 13.75 -4.58
CA ALA A 60 -5.40 14.65 -4.48
C ALA A 60 -4.05 13.92 -4.68
N TYR A 61 -3.91 12.69 -4.18
CA TYR A 61 -2.71 11.87 -4.39
C TYR A 61 -2.50 11.56 -5.88
N PHE A 62 -3.56 11.10 -6.57
CA PHE A 62 -3.48 10.81 -8.00
C PHE A 62 -3.31 12.05 -8.88
N ALA A 63 -3.71 13.23 -8.39
CA ALA A 63 -3.43 14.52 -9.02
C ALA A 63 -1.99 15.03 -8.77
N GLY A 64 -1.20 14.37 -7.91
CA GLY A 64 0.14 14.81 -7.52
C GLY A 64 0.16 15.93 -6.48
N GLU A 65 -0.98 16.23 -5.85
CA GLU A 65 -1.16 17.34 -4.91
C GLU A 65 -0.99 16.91 -3.44
N LEU A 66 -1.04 15.60 -3.16
CA LEU A 66 -0.92 15.04 -1.81
C LEU A 66 0.19 13.99 -1.75
N THR A 67 1.09 14.17 -0.78
CA THR A 67 2.22 13.25 -0.55
C THR A 67 2.09 12.44 0.74
N VAL A 68 1.19 12.83 1.65
CA VAL A 68 0.99 12.17 2.95
C VAL A 68 -0.49 11.98 3.24
N PHE A 69 -0.90 10.72 3.40
CA PHE A 69 -2.26 10.37 3.84
C PHE A 69 -2.42 10.62 5.34
N ARG A 70 -3.52 11.26 5.73
CA ARG A 70 -3.94 11.46 7.12
C ARG A 70 -5.33 10.86 7.29
N LEU A 71 -5.38 9.54 7.46
CA LEU A 71 -6.60 8.76 7.57
C LEU A 71 -6.54 7.90 8.83
N PRO A 72 -7.67 7.70 9.53
CA PRO A 72 -7.75 6.67 10.56
C PRO A 72 -7.63 5.29 9.91
N LEU A 73 -6.67 4.48 10.35
CA LEU A 73 -6.39 3.15 9.80
C LEU A 73 -6.61 2.08 10.89
N ALA A 74 -7.35 1.03 10.56
CA ALA A 74 -7.66 -0.09 11.46
C ALA A 74 -7.37 -1.45 10.79
N ALA A 75 -6.27 -1.54 10.03
CA ALA A 75 -5.85 -2.79 9.43
C ALA A 75 -5.42 -3.82 10.50
N HIS A 76 -5.99 -5.02 10.44
CA HIS A 76 -5.65 -6.13 11.35
C HIS A 76 -4.71 -7.15 10.70
N GLY A 77 -3.79 -7.69 11.50
CA GLY A 77 -2.80 -8.68 11.11
C GLY A 77 -2.05 -9.19 12.33
N THR A 78 -1.22 -10.22 12.15
CA THR A 78 -0.34 -10.72 13.22
C THR A 78 0.63 -9.65 13.68
N ASP A 79 1.18 -9.76 14.90
CA ASP A 79 2.18 -8.80 15.42
C ASP A 79 3.36 -8.61 14.46
N PHE A 80 3.79 -9.70 13.80
CA PHE A 80 4.83 -9.63 12.78
C PHE A 80 4.42 -8.77 11.58
N ARG A 81 3.20 -8.93 11.07
CA ARG A 81 2.67 -8.10 9.99
C ARG A 81 2.55 -6.65 10.41
N GLN A 82 2.03 -6.38 11.61
CA GLN A 82 1.91 -5.02 12.12
C GLN A 82 3.26 -4.30 12.19
N ARG A 83 4.33 -4.98 12.66
CA ARG A 83 5.68 -4.41 12.66
C ARG A 83 6.20 -4.13 11.25
N VAL A 84 6.02 -5.06 10.32
CA VAL A 84 6.41 -4.85 8.91
C VAL A 84 5.65 -3.68 8.31
N TRP A 85 4.35 -3.60 8.55
CA TRP A 85 3.48 -2.56 8.04
C TRP A 85 3.81 -1.17 8.60
N ALA A 86 4.11 -1.07 9.89
CA ALA A 86 4.60 0.17 10.49
C ALA A 86 5.90 0.65 9.80
N ALA A 87 6.84 -0.27 9.53
CA ALA A 87 8.07 0.07 8.80
C ALA A 87 7.83 0.48 7.34
N LEU A 88 6.73 0.04 6.71
CA LEU A 88 6.30 0.53 5.39
C LEU A 88 5.74 1.94 5.48
N ASP A 89 4.94 2.24 6.49
CA ASP A 89 4.30 3.54 6.68
C ASP A 89 5.34 4.68 6.87
N GLU A 90 6.56 4.32 7.27
CA GLU A 90 7.72 5.24 7.37
C GLU A 90 8.44 5.53 6.04
N VAL A 91 8.13 4.82 4.95
CA VAL A 91 8.79 5.04 3.66
C VAL A 91 8.21 6.30 2.99
N PRO A 92 8.98 7.38 2.78
CA PRO A 92 8.44 8.63 2.26
C PRO A 92 7.92 8.53 0.82
N TYR A 93 7.02 9.44 0.45
CA TYR A 93 6.65 9.67 -0.94
C TYR A 93 7.88 9.99 -1.78
N GLY A 94 7.96 9.43 -2.99
CA GLY A 94 9.07 9.66 -3.91
C GLY A 94 10.34 8.86 -3.59
N ALA A 95 10.36 8.09 -2.51
CA ALA A 95 11.50 7.25 -2.15
C ALA A 95 11.20 5.76 -2.38
N THR A 96 12.26 4.98 -2.59
CA THR A 96 12.20 3.52 -2.60
C THR A 96 13.05 2.91 -1.48
N VAL A 97 12.70 1.70 -1.08
CA VAL A 97 13.41 0.92 -0.06
C VAL A 97 13.53 -0.53 -0.52
N THR A 98 14.52 -1.27 -0.03
CA THR A 98 14.64 -2.70 -0.37
C THR A 98 13.93 -3.60 0.65
N TYR A 99 13.54 -4.80 0.23
CA TYR A 99 13.03 -5.82 1.16
C TYR A 99 13.98 -6.09 2.33
N GLY A 100 15.30 -6.11 2.06
CA GLY A 100 16.32 -6.30 3.09
C GLY A 100 16.38 -5.12 4.07
N ALA A 101 16.21 -3.89 3.59
CA ALA A 101 16.17 -2.72 4.46
C ALA A 101 14.94 -2.70 5.37
N ILE A 102 13.76 -3.12 4.88
CA ILE A 102 12.58 -3.31 5.75
C ILE A 102 12.85 -4.40 6.81
N ALA A 103 13.44 -5.53 6.41
CA ALA A 103 13.80 -6.59 7.35
C ALA A 103 14.75 -6.07 8.46
N ALA A 104 15.76 -5.28 8.09
CA ALA A 104 16.69 -4.68 9.04
C ALA A 104 15.99 -3.70 10.01
N ARG A 105 15.08 -2.85 9.51
CA ARG A 105 14.32 -1.89 10.35
C ARG A 105 13.52 -2.57 11.46
N ILE A 106 12.97 -3.75 11.19
CA ILE A 106 12.19 -4.49 12.18
C ILE A 106 13.01 -5.51 13.00
N GLY A 107 14.34 -5.49 12.87
CA GLY A 107 15.23 -6.43 13.56
C GLY A 107 15.12 -7.88 13.08
N ALA A 108 14.60 -8.12 11.87
CA ALA A 108 14.48 -9.45 11.31
C ALA A 108 15.80 -9.93 10.69
N SER A 109 16.11 -11.21 10.87
CA SER A 109 17.31 -11.81 10.27
C SER A 109 17.24 -11.86 8.74
N ARG A 110 18.38 -11.98 8.07
CA ARG A 110 18.44 -12.15 6.61
C ARG A 110 17.65 -13.35 6.10
N ALA A 111 17.57 -14.43 6.90
CA ALA A 111 16.78 -15.61 6.59
C ALA A 111 15.25 -15.32 6.58
N ALA A 112 14.81 -14.29 7.33
CA ALA A 112 13.40 -13.90 7.42
C ALA A 112 12.94 -12.95 6.30
N VAL A 113 13.80 -12.55 5.35
CA VAL A 113 13.44 -11.62 4.26
C VAL A 113 12.27 -12.15 3.42
N ARG A 114 12.18 -13.47 3.20
CA ARG A 114 11.02 -14.07 2.50
C ARG A 114 9.72 -13.89 3.29
N ALA A 115 9.75 -14.06 4.61
CA ALA A 115 8.60 -13.86 5.47
C ALA A 115 8.17 -12.38 5.49
N VAL A 116 9.14 -11.46 5.51
CA VAL A 116 8.90 -10.01 5.33
C VAL A 116 8.20 -9.73 4.00
N GLY A 117 8.68 -10.31 2.90
CA GLY A 117 8.03 -10.20 1.59
C GLY A 117 6.57 -10.68 1.61
N GLY A 118 6.29 -11.79 2.30
CA GLY A 118 4.92 -12.28 2.51
C GLY A 118 4.05 -11.32 3.33
N ALA A 119 4.59 -10.72 4.38
CA ALA A 119 3.89 -9.72 5.20
C ALA A 119 3.61 -8.42 4.42
N ILE A 120 4.55 -7.95 3.60
CA ILE A 120 4.37 -6.81 2.69
C ILE A 120 3.26 -7.11 1.67
N GLY A 121 3.28 -8.30 1.06
CA GLY A 121 2.26 -8.73 0.11
C GLY A 121 0.87 -8.91 0.73
N ALA A 122 0.79 -9.12 2.03
CA ALA A 122 -0.46 -9.20 2.79
C ALA A 122 -1.01 -7.84 3.21
N ASN A 123 -0.42 -6.72 2.76
CA ASN A 123 -0.91 -5.37 3.03
C ASN A 123 -2.38 -5.22 2.59
N PRO A 124 -3.33 -4.92 3.51
CA PRO A 124 -4.72 -4.71 3.15
C PRO A 124 -5.01 -3.29 2.64
N LEU A 125 -4.08 -2.34 2.79
CA LEU A 125 -4.26 -0.92 2.51
C LEU A 125 -3.34 -0.50 1.35
N LEU A 126 -3.57 -0.98 0.12
CA LEU A 126 -2.74 -0.57 -1.01
C LEU A 126 -2.78 0.95 -1.21
N ILE A 127 -1.72 1.51 -1.81
CA ILE A 127 -1.51 2.95 -2.05
C ILE A 127 -1.29 3.74 -0.75
N VAL A 128 -2.21 3.67 0.21
CA VAL A 128 -2.14 4.36 1.51
C VAL A 128 -0.98 3.83 2.35
N ARG A 129 -0.86 2.50 2.49
CA ARG A 129 0.34 1.85 3.01
C ARG A 129 1.25 1.51 1.83
N PRO A 130 2.45 2.11 1.75
CA PRO A 130 3.18 2.22 0.48
C PRO A 130 4.03 0.98 0.17
N CYS A 131 3.40 -0.20 0.09
CA CYS A 131 4.12 -1.43 -0.27
C CYS A 131 4.67 -1.42 -1.71
N HIS A 132 4.16 -0.55 -2.60
CA HIS A 132 4.71 -0.31 -3.93
C HIS A 132 6.11 0.33 -3.90
N ARG A 133 6.50 0.99 -2.79
CA ARG A 133 7.83 1.59 -2.62
C ARG A 133 8.94 0.59 -2.28
N VAL A 134 8.60 -0.68 -2.04
CA VAL A 134 9.58 -1.72 -1.73
C VAL A 134 10.06 -2.43 -3.00
N ILE A 135 11.36 -2.42 -3.30
CA ILE A 135 11.94 -3.02 -4.51
C ILE A 135 13.00 -4.08 -4.18
N GLY A 136 13.40 -4.86 -5.19
CA GLY A 136 14.53 -5.78 -5.07
C GLY A 136 15.85 -5.02 -4.88
N ALA A 137 16.84 -5.65 -4.23
CA ALA A 137 18.14 -5.03 -4.00
C ALA A 137 18.90 -4.67 -5.30
N ASN A 138 18.57 -5.33 -6.41
CA ASN A 138 19.08 -5.07 -7.75
C ASN A 138 18.20 -4.09 -8.56
N GLY A 139 17.27 -3.38 -7.91
CA GLY A 139 16.33 -2.49 -8.57
C GLY A 139 15.10 -3.17 -9.19
N SER A 140 14.97 -4.50 -9.07
CA SER A 140 13.85 -5.22 -9.71
C SER A 140 12.48 -4.83 -9.15
N MET A 141 11.55 -4.58 -10.07
CA MET A 141 10.15 -4.28 -9.79
C MET A 141 9.33 -5.56 -9.68
N THR A 142 9.39 -6.21 -8.52
CA THR A 142 8.65 -7.45 -8.25
C THR A 142 7.75 -7.31 -7.02
N GLY A 143 6.87 -8.31 -6.79
CA GLY A 143 6.25 -8.54 -5.50
C GLY A 143 5.13 -7.58 -5.06
N TYR A 144 4.51 -6.83 -5.98
CA TYR A 144 3.34 -6.00 -5.66
C TYR A 144 2.03 -6.75 -5.89
N ALA A 145 1.18 -6.81 -4.86
CA ALA A 145 -0.07 -7.57 -4.87
C ALA A 145 -1.07 -7.06 -5.93
N GLY A 146 -1.00 -5.77 -6.29
CA GLY A 146 -1.80 -5.16 -7.36
C GLY A 146 -1.22 -5.33 -8.77
N GLY A 147 -0.07 -5.99 -8.93
CA GLY A 147 0.60 -6.18 -10.23
C GLY A 147 1.71 -5.16 -10.54
N VAL A 148 2.77 -5.62 -11.18
CA VAL A 148 4.00 -4.82 -11.41
C VAL A 148 3.73 -3.54 -12.21
N GLU A 149 2.82 -3.58 -13.18
CA GLU A 149 2.47 -2.40 -13.97
C GLU A 149 1.91 -1.25 -13.11
N ARG A 150 1.00 -1.55 -12.17
CA ARG A 150 0.47 -0.58 -11.20
C ARG A 150 1.58 0.00 -10.33
N LYS A 151 2.48 -0.86 -9.85
CA LYS A 151 3.63 -0.43 -9.04
C LYS A 151 4.48 0.59 -9.79
N VAL A 152 4.78 0.33 -11.07
CA VAL A 152 5.57 1.24 -11.91
C VAL A 152 4.83 2.57 -12.08
N ARG A 153 3.52 2.56 -12.36
CA ARG A 153 2.75 3.81 -12.46
C ARG A 153 2.74 4.63 -11.19
N LEU A 154 2.53 3.99 -10.03
CA LEU A 154 2.57 4.66 -8.73
C LEU A 154 3.95 5.25 -8.46
N LEU A 155 5.03 4.50 -8.70
CA LEU A 155 6.39 5.02 -8.53
C LEU A 155 6.71 6.16 -9.50
N THR A 156 6.15 6.13 -10.70
CA THR A 156 6.29 7.20 -11.71
C THR A 156 5.56 8.46 -11.25
N LEU A 157 4.30 8.32 -10.80
CA LEU A 157 3.52 9.41 -10.20
C LEU A 157 4.28 10.07 -9.06
N GLU A 158 4.95 9.28 -8.24
CA GLU A 158 5.73 9.78 -7.10
C GLU A 158 7.11 10.35 -7.46
N GLY A 159 7.54 10.25 -8.72
CA GLY A 159 8.88 10.67 -9.16
C GLY A 159 10.02 9.74 -8.70
N ALA A 160 9.70 8.60 -8.08
CA ALA A 160 10.67 7.71 -7.45
C ALA A 160 11.53 6.88 -8.43
N LEU A 161 11.15 6.83 -9.72
CA LEU A 161 11.93 6.11 -10.74
C LEU A 161 13.10 6.94 -11.28
N ALA A 162 13.02 8.28 -11.29
CA ALA A 162 14.13 9.14 -11.68
C ALA A 162 15.35 8.93 -10.75
N ASP A 163 15.10 8.69 -9.47
CA ASP A 163 16.13 8.37 -8.48
C ASP A 163 16.85 7.03 -8.73
N LEU A 164 16.19 6.07 -9.39
CA LEU A 164 16.80 4.78 -9.73
C LEU A 164 17.74 4.89 -10.93
N GLU A 165 17.40 5.72 -11.91
CA GLU A 165 18.26 6.02 -13.06
C GLU A 165 19.54 6.74 -12.60
N GLY A 166 19.43 7.69 -11.67
CA GLY A 166 20.59 8.37 -11.08
C GLY A 166 21.54 7.46 -10.30
N ARG A 167 21.02 6.43 -9.62
CA ARG A 167 21.82 5.43 -8.89
C ARG A 167 22.53 4.42 -9.79
N ALA A 168 21.98 4.13 -10.97
CA ALA A 168 22.61 3.24 -11.94
C ALA A 168 23.87 3.86 -12.57
N VAL A 169 23.94 5.19 -12.68
CA VAL A 169 25.06 5.92 -13.29
C VAL A 169 26.25 6.07 -12.33
N GLN A 170 26.04 6.04 -11.01
CA GLN A 170 27.10 6.19 -10.00
C GLN A 170 27.85 4.87 -9.67
N GLY A 171 27.52 3.77 -10.35
CA GLY A 171 28.12 2.45 -10.14
C GLY A 171 29.16 2.03 -11.18
N CYS A 172 29.66 2.96 -12.01
CA CYS A 172 30.74 2.72 -12.97
C CYS A 172 32.00 3.47 -12.56
#